data_AF-A0A6M0Q888-F1
#
_entry.id   AF-A0A6M0Q888-F1
#
_cell.length_a   1.000
_cell.length_b   1.000
_cell.length_c   1.000
_cell.angle_alpha   90.00
_cell.angle_beta   90.00
_cell.angle_gamma   90.00
#
_symmetry.space_group_name_H-M   'P 1'
#
loop_
_entity.id
_entity.type
_entity.pdbx_description
1 polymer ?
#
loop_
_entity_poly.entity_id
_entity_poly.type
_entity_poly.pdbx_seq_one_letter_code
_entity_poly.pdbx_strand_id
1 'polypeptide(L)'
;MTFLEKIRPHLVSDDILVQETVLHALNEYPNVPEEWTVELLKEALRNKEKQSSILIYIENQVINEEGLLVLLEIISTMDKSSRHIALRLLENIKPQLAFTYKNDLSKYLSEDMFTLYSLLQNGEKDHVLTEYRNTLKLLENENPYKTNLLFNAKMLAEKIVEKEWITETEISSILNRELNEDWVSFEGIFTIYMIGLYKFEAFIPVITKLLSRDEDTLLEYVANALIQFQSDKVIKEVAPYLLDEDTVILASSVAAAIKTDYAVEALRGAYQETEEIASQDLLIEALCHQLSTKALPEISGHMKHEYHSSLVDIEQVVYGFYKIVGEDHPQLDDWKHLALYGEMDDQESEETKLPIKVENKVGRNDPCPCESGKKYKKCCG
;
A
#
# COMPACT_ATOMS: atom_id res chain seq x y z
N MET A 1 -7.38 2.77 -24.32
CA MET A 1 -6.07 2.75 -23.66
C MET A 1 -6.25 2.04 -22.33
N THR A 2 -5.52 0.96 -22.10
CA THR A 2 -5.51 0.25 -20.81
C THR A 2 -4.87 1.12 -19.73
N PHE A 3 -5.00 0.74 -18.45
CA PHE A 3 -4.34 1.45 -17.35
C PHE A 3 -2.82 1.53 -17.53
N LEU A 4 -2.16 0.39 -17.84
CA LEU A 4 -0.71 0.34 -18.07
C LEU A 4 -0.29 1.22 -19.27
N GLU A 5 -1.06 1.21 -20.36
CA GLU A 5 -0.77 2.06 -21.52
C GLU A 5 -0.81 3.56 -21.18
N LYS A 6 -1.68 3.99 -20.24
CA LYS A 6 -1.75 5.39 -19.79
C LYS A 6 -0.52 5.81 -19.00
N ILE A 7 -0.03 4.96 -18.10
CA ILE A 7 1.09 5.32 -17.21
C ILE A 7 2.47 5.07 -17.82
N ARG A 8 2.59 4.17 -18.80
CA ARG A 8 3.88 3.82 -19.42
C ARG A 8 4.71 5.02 -19.87
N PRO A 9 4.16 6.05 -20.55
CA PRO A 9 4.93 7.22 -20.98
C PRO A 9 5.50 8.04 -19.82
N HIS A 10 4.97 7.87 -18.61
CA HIS A 10 5.26 8.64 -17.42
C HIS A 10 6.10 7.88 -16.38
N LEU A 11 6.46 6.62 -16.65
CA LEU A 11 7.20 5.74 -15.73
C LEU A 11 8.49 6.36 -15.18
N VAL A 12 9.23 7.06 -16.05
CA VAL A 12 10.46 7.78 -15.71
C VAL A 12 10.33 9.27 -16.06
N SER A 13 9.18 9.85 -15.73
CA SER A 13 8.89 11.26 -15.96
C SER A 13 9.93 12.17 -15.32
N ASP A 14 10.34 13.23 -16.02
CA ASP A 14 11.17 14.31 -15.46
C ASP A 14 10.41 15.14 -14.42
N ASP A 15 9.09 15.18 -14.51
CA ASP A 15 8.22 15.77 -13.51
C ASP A 15 8.03 14.80 -12.33
N ILE A 16 8.53 15.18 -11.16
CA ILE A 16 8.58 14.31 -9.98
C ILE A 16 7.19 13.95 -9.45
N LEU A 17 6.25 14.91 -9.41
CA LEU A 17 4.89 14.65 -8.92
C LEU A 17 4.17 13.67 -9.83
N VAL A 18 4.34 13.83 -11.16
CA VAL A 18 3.78 12.88 -12.14
C VAL A 18 4.38 11.49 -11.95
N GLN A 19 5.68 11.40 -11.68
CA GLN A 19 6.32 10.10 -11.42
C GLN A 19 5.80 9.48 -10.12
N GLU A 20 5.62 10.25 -9.05
CA GLU A 20 5.08 9.77 -7.79
C GLU A 20 3.65 9.26 -7.94
N THR A 21 2.80 9.93 -8.72
CA THR A 21 1.45 9.42 -9.05
C THR A 21 1.53 8.07 -9.77
N VAL A 22 2.47 7.89 -10.69
CA VAL A 22 2.68 6.60 -11.37
C VAL A 22 3.19 5.54 -10.40
N LEU A 23 4.14 5.87 -9.53
CA LEU A 23 4.70 4.97 -8.54
C LEU A 23 3.64 4.49 -7.54
N HIS A 24 2.81 5.39 -7.01
CA HIS A 24 1.70 5.04 -6.13
C HIS A 24 0.72 4.08 -6.81
N ALA A 25 0.36 4.39 -8.07
CA ALA A 25 -0.55 3.55 -8.84
C ALA A 25 0.04 2.17 -9.20
N LEU A 26 1.39 2.06 -9.28
CA LEU A 26 2.09 0.81 -9.52
C LEU A 26 2.25 -0.05 -8.27
N ASN A 27 2.48 0.56 -7.10
CA ASN A 27 2.67 -0.16 -5.84
C ASN A 27 1.51 -1.12 -5.54
N GLU A 28 0.29 -0.64 -5.75
CA GLU A 28 -0.95 -1.40 -5.51
C GLU A 28 -1.35 -2.31 -6.69
N TYR A 29 -0.71 -2.18 -7.86
CA TYR A 29 -1.12 -2.94 -9.04
C TYR A 29 -0.42 -4.32 -9.09
N PRO A 30 -1.16 -5.44 -9.14
CA PRO A 30 -0.57 -6.77 -8.95
C PRO A 30 0.21 -7.33 -10.15
N ASN A 31 0.11 -6.71 -11.33
CA ASN A 31 0.66 -7.24 -12.59
C ASN A 31 1.58 -6.23 -13.29
N VAL A 32 2.47 -5.57 -12.54
CA VAL A 32 3.48 -4.69 -13.13
C VAL A 32 4.48 -5.52 -13.95
N PRO A 33 4.79 -5.13 -15.20
CA PRO A 33 5.81 -5.82 -16.00
C PRO A 33 7.21 -5.75 -15.34
N GLU A 34 7.90 -6.88 -15.23
CA GLU A 34 9.21 -6.98 -14.55
C GLU A 34 10.25 -6.01 -15.17
N GLU A 35 10.16 -5.72 -16.47
CA GLU A 35 11.06 -4.79 -17.15
C GLU A 35 10.87 -3.32 -16.70
N TRP A 36 9.69 -2.96 -16.18
CA TRP A 36 9.46 -1.63 -15.62
C TRP A 36 10.17 -1.46 -14.28
N THR A 37 10.22 -2.51 -13.45
CA THR A 37 11.02 -2.52 -12.21
C THR A 37 12.49 -2.27 -12.52
N VAL A 38 13.03 -2.86 -13.59
CA VAL A 38 14.41 -2.62 -14.04
C VAL A 38 14.63 -1.18 -14.50
N GLU A 39 13.69 -0.61 -15.26
CA GLU A 39 13.77 0.79 -15.70
C GLU A 39 13.73 1.76 -14.51
N LEU A 40 12.85 1.51 -13.54
CA LEU A 40 12.74 2.29 -12.31
C LEU A 40 14.02 2.18 -11.46
N LEU A 41 14.58 0.99 -11.28
CA LEU A 41 15.86 0.81 -10.59
C LEU A 41 16.99 1.58 -11.29
N LYS A 42 17.03 1.57 -12.63
CA LYS A 42 18.02 2.36 -13.39
C LYS A 42 17.84 3.87 -13.20
N GLU A 43 16.59 4.34 -13.13
CA GLU A 43 16.30 5.74 -12.83
C GLU A 43 16.73 6.09 -11.40
N ALA A 44 16.41 5.25 -10.41
CA ALA A 44 16.83 5.41 -9.02
C ALA A 44 18.37 5.42 -8.87
N LEU A 45 19.11 4.68 -9.70
CA LEU A 45 20.56 4.71 -9.72
C LEU A 45 21.11 6.04 -10.30
N ARG A 46 20.45 6.59 -11.32
CA ARG A 46 20.89 7.82 -12.02
C ARG A 46 20.47 9.10 -11.32
N ASN A 47 19.31 9.08 -10.66
CA ASN A 47 18.69 10.25 -10.07
C ASN A 47 18.55 10.08 -8.55
N LYS A 48 19.44 10.75 -7.81
CA LYS A 48 19.47 10.69 -6.34
C LYS A 48 18.25 11.29 -5.66
N GLU A 49 17.61 12.27 -6.27
CA GLU A 49 16.42 12.93 -5.72
C GLU A 49 15.23 11.96 -5.69
N LYS A 50 15.06 11.19 -6.77
CA LYS A 50 13.98 10.20 -6.93
C LYS A 50 14.27 8.85 -6.29
N GLN A 51 15.53 8.58 -5.95
CA GLN A 51 16.00 7.26 -5.54
C GLN A 51 15.16 6.64 -4.41
N SER A 52 14.95 7.36 -3.31
CA SER A 52 14.20 6.82 -2.16
C SER A 52 12.74 6.53 -2.51
N SER A 53 12.07 7.48 -3.17
CA SER A 53 10.66 7.34 -3.58
C SER A 53 10.47 6.12 -4.48
N ILE A 54 11.31 5.98 -5.53
CA ILE A 54 11.26 4.82 -6.42
C ILE A 54 11.43 3.51 -5.66
N LEU A 55 12.45 3.41 -4.79
CA LEU A 55 12.74 2.16 -4.07
C LEU A 55 11.63 1.77 -3.07
N ILE A 56 10.93 2.75 -2.48
CA ILE A 56 9.79 2.51 -1.60
C ILE A 56 8.62 1.91 -2.40
N TYR A 57 8.24 2.52 -3.52
CA TYR A 57 7.04 2.11 -4.27
C TYR A 57 7.20 0.85 -5.14
N ILE A 58 8.43 0.36 -5.32
CA ILE A 58 8.66 -0.94 -5.98
C ILE A 58 8.83 -2.10 -4.99
N GLU A 59 8.53 -1.88 -3.70
CA GLU A 59 8.74 -2.89 -2.66
C GLU A 59 7.90 -4.16 -2.80
N ASN A 60 6.84 -4.12 -3.61
CA ASN A 60 6.00 -5.26 -3.92
C ASN A 60 6.32 -5.91 -5.27
N GLN A 61 7.30 -5.39 -6.01
CA GLN A 61 7.58 -5.78 -7.38
C GLN A 61 8.69 -6.82 -7.48
N VAL A 62 8.54 -7.75 -8.43
CA VAL A 62 9.52 -8.82 -8.67
C VAL A 62 10.83 -8.24 -9.21
N ILE A 63 11.94 -8.76 -8.69
CA ILE A 63 13.29 -8.39 -9.14
C ILE A 63 13.91 -9.54 -9.92
N ASN A 64 14.06 -9.32 -11.23
CA ASN A 64 14.77 -10.24 -12.12
C ASN A 64 16.30 -10.05 -12.03
N GLU A 65 17.04 -10.84 -12.80
CA GLU A 65 18.51 -10.82 -12.77
C GLU A 65 19.10 -9.45 -13.10
N GLU A 66 18.59 -8.76 -14.13
CA GLU A 66 19.06 -7.43 -14.50
C GLU A 66 18.78 -6.41 -13.40
N GLY A 67 17.57 -6.45 -12.82
CA GLY A 67 17.19 -5.61 -11.69
C GLY A 67 18.07 -5.85 -10.46
N LEU A 68 18.41 -7.09 -10.15
CA LEU A 68 19.30 -7.42 -9.03
C LEU A 68 20.70 -6.80 -9.21
N LEU A 69 21.27 -6.85 -10.41
CA LEU A 69 22.58 -6.25 -10.69
C LEU A 69 22.55 -4.73 -10.46
N VAL A 70 21.51 -4.05 -10.92
CA VAL A 70 21.32 -2.61 -10.69
C VAL A 70 21.11 -2.33 -9.20
N LEU A 71 20.30 -3.13 -8.51
CA LEU A 71 20.04 -2.98 -7.07
C LEU A 71 21.31 -3.14 -6.24
N LEU A 72 22.19 -4.10 -6.56
CA LEU A 72 23.47 -4.26 -5.88
C LEU A 72 24.38 -3.04 -6.08
N GLU A 73 24.35 -2.42 -7.26
CA GLU A 73 25.07 -1.17 -7.52
C GLU A 73 24.50 -0.03 -6.67
N ILE A 74 23.17 0.10 -6.58
CA ILE A 74 22.50 1.06 -5.69
C ILE A 74 22.92 0.83 -4.24
N ILE A 75 22.82 -0.40 -3.72
CA ILE A 75 23.20 -0.73 -2.33
C ILE A 75 24.66 -0.32 -2.03
N SER A 76 25.55 -0.48 -3.01
CA SER A 76 26.97 -0.14 -2.86
C SER A 76 27.25 1.36 -2.86
N THR A 77 26.44 2.16 -3.58
CA THR A 77 26.66 3.59 -3.81
C THR A 77 25.74 4.50 -2.98
N MET A 78 24.63 3.98 -2.48
CA MET A 78 23.62 4.68 -1.68
C MET A 78 24.14 5.08 -0.30
N ASP A 79 23.65 6.22 0.18
CA ASP A 79 23.93 6.72 1.53
C ASP A 79 23.56 5.68 2.60
N LYS A 80 24.40 5.58 3.64
CA LYS A 80 24.24 4.56 4.69
C LYS A 80 22.93 4.71 5.46
N SER A 81 22.43 5.94 5.64
CA SER A 81 21.19 6.18 6.39
C SER A 81 19.96 5.63 5.67
N SER A 82 19.93 5.70 4.33
CA SER A 82 18.80 5.27 3.50
C SER A 82 18.96 3.87 2.90
N ARG A 83 20.13 3.23 3.05
CA ARG A 83 20.43 1.91 2.46
C ARG A 83 19.45 0.80 2.84
N HIS A 84 18.81 0.91 4.00
CA HIS A 84 17.82 -0.08 4.46
C HIS A 84 16.65 -0.23 3.47
N ILE A 85 16.27 0.85 2.76
CA ILE A 85 15.22 0.83 1.73
C ILE A 85 15.61 -0.12 0.59
N ALA A 86 16.83 0.04 0.05
CA ALA A 86 17.33 -0.83 -1.01
C ALA A 86 17.55 -2.28 -0.55
N LEU A 87 17.92 -2.49 0.71
CA LEU A 87 18.12 -3.84 1.26
C LEU A 87 16.80 -4.62 1.37
N ARG A 88 15.69 -3.94 1.71
CA ARG A 88 14.35 -4.57 1.79
C ARG A 88 13.95 -5.20 0.46
N LEU A 89 14.32 -4.57 -0.66
CA LEU A 89 14.03 -5.09 -2.00
C LEU A 89 14.69 -6.45 -2.30
N LEU A 90 15.74 -6.85 -1.58
CA LEU A 90 16.32 -8.18 -1.74
C LEU A 90 15.36 -9.31 -1.35
N GLU A 91 14.31 -9.01 -0.60
CA GLU A 91 13.21 -9.95 -0.29
C GLU A 91 12.47 -10.39 -1.58
N ASN A 92 12.44 -9.57 -2.63
CA ASN A 92 11.69 -9.88 -3.85
C ASN A 92 12.48 -10.69 -4.89
N ILE A 93 13.65 -11.21 -4.54
CA ILE A 93 14.45 -12.05 -5.43
C ILE A 93 13.99 -13.51 -5.35
N LYS A 94 13.91 -14.17 -6.51
CA LYS A 94 13.56 -15.60 -6.59
C LYS A 94 14.72 -16.45 -6.00
N PRO A 95 14.43 -17.56 -5.28
CA PRO A 95 15.46 -18.44 -4.70
C PRO A 95 16.57 -18.88 -5.67
N GLN A 96 16.21 -19.18 -6.92
CA GLN A 96 17.17 -19.60 -7.94
C GLN A 96 18.21 -18.51 -8.21
N LEU A 97 17.76 -17.27 -8.31
CA LEU A 97 18.62 -16.11 -8.53
C LEU A 97 19.52 -15.86 -7.33
N ALA A 98 18.98 -15.99 -6.11
CA ALA A 98 19.75 -15.87 -4.88
C ALA A 98 20.91 -16.87 -4.82
N PHE A 99 20.70 -18.11 -5.25
CA PHE A 99 21.78 -19.11 -5.33
C PHE A 99 22.81 -18.80 -6.41
N THR A 100 22.39 -18.32 -7.58
CA THR A 100 23.31 -17.89 -8.65
C THR A 100 24.26 -16.80 -8.16
N TYR A 101 23.76 -15.86 -7.37
CA TYR A 101 24.50 -14.71 -6.83
C TYR A 101 24.87 -14.85 -5.35
N LYS A 102 24.99 -16.09 -4.83
CA LYS A 102 25.22 -16.34 -3.39
C LYS A 102 26.42 -15.56 -2.85
N ASN A 103 27.53 -15.55 -3.57
CA ASN A 103 28.76 -14.87 -3.11
C ASN A 103 28.57 -13.35 -2.90
N ASP A 104 27.75 -12.71 -3.73
CA ASP A 104 27.47 -11.28 -3.64
C ASP A 104 26.42 -11.00 -2.56
N LEU A 105 25.43 -11.89 -2.43
CA LEU A 105 24.30 -11.75 -1.52
C LEU A 105 24.57 -12.20 -0.08
N SER A 106 25.55 -13.07 0.18
CA SER A 106 25.87 -13.55 1.54
C SER A 106 26.30 -12.46 2.53
N LYS A 107 26.54 -11.23 2.06
CA LYS A 107 26.78 -10.05 2.91
C LYS A 107 25.49 -9.43 3.45
N TYR A 108 24.36 -9.72 2.82
CA TYR A 108 23.07 -9.10 3.07
C TYR A 108 22.01 -10.13 3.51
N LEU A 109 22.10 -11.36 3.02
CA LEU A 109 21.20 -12.47 3.35
C LEU A 109 21.86 -13.43 4.34
N SER A 110 21.11 -13.88 5.34
CA SER A 110 21.59 -14.85 6.32
C SER A 110 21.64 -16.27 5.77
N GLU A 111 22.40 -17.17 6.41
CA GLU A 111 22.38 -18.60 6.06
C GLU A 111 21.01 -19.25 6.32
N ASP A 112 20.23 -18.74 7.27
CA ASP A 112 18.84 -19.17 7.50
C ASP A 112 17.97 -18.86 6.26
N MET A 113 18.17 -17.70 5.62
CA MET A 113 17.49 -17.38 4.36
C MET A 113 17.86 -18.35 3.24
N PHE A 114 19.15 -18.69 3.09
CA PHE A 114 19.56 -19.69 2.11
C PHE A 114 19.03 -21.10 2.41
N THR A 115 18.85 -21.43 3.69
CA THR A 115 18.22 -22.67 4.13
C THR A 115 16.75 -22.72 3.71
N LEU A 116 16.01 -21.63 3.94
CA LEU A 116 14.64 -21.49 3.46
C LEU A 116 14.56 -21.57 1.93
N TYR A 117 15.44 -20.88 1.21
CA TYR A 117 15.49 -20.94 -0.26
C TYR A 117 15.74 -22.36 -0.77
N SER A 118 16.61 -23.13 -0.10
CA SER A 118 16.84 -24.54 -0.44
C SER A 118 15.58 -25.38 -0.23
N LEU A 119 14.85 -25.14 0.87
CA LEU A 119 13.58 -25.80 1.16
C LEU A 119 12.52 -25.45 0.10
N LEU A 120 12.39 -24.18 -0.30
CA LEU A 120 11.43 -23.75 -1.32
C LEU A 120 11.75 -24.32 -2.71
N GLN A 121 13.02 -24.57 -3.02
CA GLN A 121 13.42 -25.11 -4.33
C GLN A 121 13.29 -26.64 -4.40
N ASN A 122 13.68 -27.35 -3.34
CA ASN A 122 13.88 -28.80 -3.38
C ASN A 122 13.07 -29.58 -2.33
N GLY A 123 12.35 -28.88 -1.44
CA GLY A 123 11.61 -29.48 -0.34
C GLY A 123 10.38 -30.26 -0.79
N GLU A 124 10.12 -31.36 -0.08
CA GLU A 124 8.87 -32.11 -0.22
C GLU A 124 7.71 -31.39 0.49
N LYS A 125 6.48 -31.70 0.07
CA LYS A 125 5.24 -31.10 0.60
C LYS A 125 5.22 -31.04 2.13
N ASP A 126 5.50 -32.15 2.80
CA ASP A 126 5.40 -32.24 4.26
C ASP A 126 6.43 -31.36 4.98
N HIS A 127 7.64 -31.21 4.42
CA HIS A 127 8.67 -30.35 4.99
C HIS A 127 8.30 -28.87 4.86
N VAL A 128 7.81 -28.45 3.69
CA VAL A 128 7.37 -27.06 3.47
C VAL A 128 6.17 -26.71 4.35
N LEU A 129 5.17 -27.60 4.42
CA LEU A 129 4.00 -27.39 5.29
C LEU A 129 4.38 -27.38 6.77
N THR A 130 5.36 -28.17 7.18
CA THR A 130 5.86 -28.15 8.57
C THR A 130 6.55 -26.83 8.88
N GLU A 131 7.42 -26.35 7.99
CA GLU A 131 8.10 -25.07 8.16
C GLU A 131 7.12 -23.90 8.16
N TYR A 132 6.10 -23.94 7.30
CA TYR A 132 5.03 -22.96 7.28
C TYR A 132 4.29 -22.90 8.62
N ARG A 133 3.84 -24.04 9.16
CA ARG A 133 3.17 -24.08 10.48
C ARG A 133 4.07 -23.61 11.61
N ASN A 134 5.37 -23.96 11.58
CA ASN A 134 6.34 -23.48 12.55
C ASN A 134 6.50 -21.96 12.48
N THR A 135 6.58 -21.41 11.27
CA THR A 135 6.72 -19.97 11.03
C THR A 135 5.50 -19.21 11.54
N LEU A 136 4.28 -19.69 11.23
CA LEU A 136 3.04 -19.10 11.74
C LEU A 136 3.00 -19.15 13.28
N LYS A 137 3.37 -20.29 13.87
CA LYS A 137 3.43 -20.41 15.34
C LYS A 137 4.42 -19.42 15.96
N LEU A 138 5.54 -19.13 15.30
CA LEU A 138 6.48 -18.12 15.77
C LEU A 138 5.88 -16.71 15.65
N LEU A 139 5.19 -16.40 14.56
CA LEU A 139 4.48 -15.12 14.38
C LEU A 139 3.44 -14.87 15.50
N GLU A 140 2.75 -15.90 15.95
CA GLU A 140 1.78 -15.79 17.07
C GLU A 140 2.43 -15.49 18.43
N ASN A 141 3.63 -16.03 18.67
CA ASN A 141 4.25 -16.04 20.00
C ASN A 141 5.36 -14.98 20.15
N GLU A 142 5.83 -14.42 19.05
CA GLU A 142 6.89 -13.43 19.02
C GLU A 142 6.36 -12.10 18.46
N ASN A 143 7.17 -11.04 18.55
CA ASN A 143 6.85 -9.82 17.83
C ASN A 143 6.89 -10.13 16.31
N PRO A 144 5.77 -10.00 15.56
CA PRO A 144 5.70 -10.35 14.15
C PRO A 144 6.64 -9.50 13.27
N TYR A 145 7.09 -8.36 13.79
CA TYR A 145 8.08 -7.48 13.17
C TYR A 145 9.53 -7.90 13.45
N LYS A 146 9.78 -9.05 14.09
CA LYS A 146 11.11 -9.67 14.07
C LYS A 146 11.46 -10.06 12.62
N THR A 147 12.64 -9.65 12.22
CA THR A 147 12.86 -8.91 10.96
C THR A 147 12.49 -9.66 9.66
N ASN A 148 12.28 -10.97 9.66
CA ASN A 148 12.01 -11.75 8.45
C ASN A 148 10.85 -12.77 8.56
N LEU A 149 10.13 -12.89 9.68
CA LEU A 149 9.13 -13.97 9.85
C LEU A 149 7.93 -13.83 8.90
N LEU A 150 7.42 -12.60 8.73
CA LEU A 150 6.33 -12.32 7.78
C LEU A 150 6.74 -12.64 6.35
N PHE A 151 7.96 -12.22 5.98
CA PHE A 151 8.53 -12.53 4.68
C PHE A 151 8.63 -14.05 4.44
N ASN A 152 9.16 -14.80 5.40
CA ASN A 152 9.28 -16.26 5.31
C ASN A 152 7.90 -16.93 5.16
N ALA A 153 6.90 -16.49 5.93
CA ALA A 153 5.54 -17.00 5.83
C ALA A 153 4.92 -16.74 4.46
N LYS A 154 5.15 -15.54 3.89
CA LYS A 154 4.70 -15.16 2.53
C LYS A 154 5.29 -16.09 1.47
N MET A 155 6.61 -16.31 1.50
CA MET A 155 7.27 -17.22 0.55
C MET A 155 6.79 -18.67 0.65
N LEU A 156 6.58 -19.15 1.88
CA LEU A 156 6.07 -20.51 2.12
C LEU A 156 4.62 -20.63 1.62
N ALA A 157 3.77 -19.65 1.88
CA ALA A 157 2.39 -19.60 1.39
C ALA A 157 2.34 -19.56 -0.15
N GLU A 158 3.15 -18.70 -0.79
CA GLU A 158 3.30 -18.66 -2.25
C GLU A 158 3.70 -20.03 -2.82
N LYS A 159 4.64 -20.72 -2.15
CA LYS A 159 5.07 -22.05 -2.58
C LYS A 159 3.96 -23.09 -2.45
N ILE A 160 3.20 -23.04 -1.37
CA ILE A 160 2.04 -23.92 -1.13
C ILE A 160 0.99 -23.72 -2.22
N VAL A 161 0.74 -22.47 -2.62
CA VAL A 161 -0.19 -22.12 -3.71
C VAL A 161 0.37 -22.57 -5.07
N GLU A 162 1.63 -22.27 -5.38
CA GLU A 162 2.32 -22.65 -6.63
C GLU A 162 2.25 -24.18 -6.87
N LYS A 163 2.26 -24.97 -5.80
CA LYS A 163 2.22 -26.44 -5.86
C LYS A 163 0.85 -27.05 -5.61
N GLU A 164 -0.20 -26.23 -5.46
CA GLU A 164 -1.57 -26.67 -5.18
C GLU A 164 -1.66 -27.59 -3.95
N TRP A 165 -0.87 -27.31 -2.92
CA TRP A 165 -0.73 -28.19 -1.75
C TRP A 165 -1.82 -28.03 -0.70
N ILE A 166 -2.62 -26.98 -0.81
CA ILE A 166 -3.82 -26.71 0.00
C ILE A 166 -5.03 -26.55 -0.92
N THR A 167 -6.13 -27.18 -0.56
CA THR A 167 -7.38 -27.17 -1.35
C THR A 167 -8.32 -26.04 -0.95
N GLU A 168 -9.27 -25.71 -1.82
CA GLU A 168 -10.36 -24.76 -1.53
C GLU A 168 -11.17 -25.18 -0.29
N THR A 169 -11.40 -26.49 -0.09
CA THR A 169 -12.09 -27.04 1.08
C THR A 169 -11.30 -26.82 2.37
N GLU A 170 -9.98 -27.00 2.34
CA GLU A 170 -9.12 -26.74 3.49
C GLU A 170 -9.10 -25.24 3.83
N ILE A 171 -8.98 -24.37 2.82
CA ILE A 171 -9.10 -22.91 3.01
C ILE A 171 -10.44 -22.55 3.64
N SER A 172 -11.55 -23.08 3.12
CA SER A 172 -12.88 -22.83 3.68
C SER A 172 -12.98 -23.29 5.14
N SER A 173 -12.41 -24.45 5.46
CA SER A 173 -12.41 -24.98 6.84
C SER A 173 -11.62 -24.08 7.79
N ILE A 174 -10.46 -23.57 7.38
CA ILE A 174 -9.65 -22.67 8.21
C ILE A 174 -10.40 -21.35 8.39
N LEU A 175 -10.83 -20.73 7.29
CA LEU A 175 -11.50 -19.42 7.34
C LEU A 175 -12.77 -19.47 8.20
N ASN A 176 -13.59 -20.51 8.08
CA ASN A 176 -14.79 -20.68 8.91
C ASN A 176 -14.47 -20.75 10.41
N ARG A 177 -13.31 -21.30 10.80
CA ARG A 177 -12.89 -21.30 12.20
C ARG A 177 -12.49 -19.89 12.64
N GLU A 178 -11.63 -19.24 11.87
CA GLU A 178 -11.09 -17.90 12.19
C GLU A 178 -12.17 -16.82 12.26
N LEU A 179 -13.22 -16.90 11.43
CA LEU A 179 -14.32 -15.93 11.42
C LEU A 179 -15.16 -15.94 12.70
N ASN A 180 -15.07 -16.98 13.52
CA ASN A 180 -15.78 -17.06 14.81
C ASN A 180 -14.94 -16.59 15.99
N GLU A 181 -13.67 -16.24 15.77
CA GLU A 181 -12.76 -15.76 16.81
C GLU A 181 -12.81 -14.23 16.92
N ASP A 182 -12.48 -13.73 18.12
CA ASP A 182 -12.43 -12.29 18.39
C ASP A 182 -11.36 -11.60 17.52
N TRP A 183 -10.23 -12.28 17.29
CA TRP A 183 -9.08 -11.84 16.52
C TRP A 183 -8.70 -12.90 15.49
N VAL A 184 -8.31 -12.47 14.30
CA VAL A 184 -7.87 -13.39 13.25
C VAL A 184 -6.39 -13.73 13.44
N SER A 185 -6.08 -15.01 13.55
CA SER A 185 -4.68 -15.47 13.68
C SER A 185 -3.89 -15.24 12.38
N PHE A 186 -2.56 -15.35 12.44
CA PHE A 186 -1.71 -15.40 11.26
C PHE A 186 -2.05 -16.59 10.36
N GLU A 187 -2.58 -17.70 10.88
CA GLU A 187 -3.12 -18.77 10.03
C GLU A 187 -4.30 -18.26 9.18
N GLY A 188 -5.20 -17.47 9.78
CA GLY A 188 -6.29 -16.80 9.08
C GLY A 188 -5.83 -15.73 8.09
N ILE A 189 -4.91 -14.86 8.49
CA ILE A 189 -4.33 -13.80 7.65
C ILE A 189 -3.68 -14.40 6.41
N PHE A 190 -2.81 -15.41 6.58
CA PHE A 190 -2.18 -16.06 5.43
C PHE A 190 -3.14 -16.97 4.65
N THR A 191 -4.25 -17.40 5.23
CA THR A 191 -5.34 -18.03 4.46
C THR A 191 -6.00 -17.02 3.52
N ILE A 192 -6.25 -15.78 3.97
CA ILE A 192 -6.75 -14.68 3.14
C ILE A 192 -5.74 -14.33 2.04
N TYR A 193 -4.45 -14.27 2.38
CA TYR A 193 -3.37 -14.12 1.40
C TYR A 193 -3.46 -15.17 0.28
N MET A 194 -3.55 -16.45 0.65
CA MET A 194 -3.64 -17.56 -0.30
C MET A 194 -4.93 -17.51 -1.15
N ILE A 195 -6.05 -17.04 -0.61
CA ILE A 195 -7.29 -16.81 -1.39
C ILE A 195 -7.02 -15.82 -2.54
N GLY A 196 -6.31 -14.73 -2.26
CA GLY A 196 -5.94 -13.74 -3.26
C GLY A 196 -4.98 -14.29 -4.33
N LEU A 197 -4.04 -15.16 -3.94
CA LEU A 197 -3.13 -15.82 -4.88
C LEU A 197 -3.84 -16.82 -5.79
N TYR A 198 -4.71 -17.67 -5.23
CA TYR A 198 -5.50 -18.64 -6.00
C TYR A 198 -6.61 -18.01 -6.85
N LYS A 199 -7.02 -16.77 -6.52
CA LYS A 199 -8.21 -16.10 -7.09
C LYS A 199 -9.50 -16.90 -6.86
N PHE A 200 -9.69 -17.47 -5.67
CA PHE A 200 -10.92 -18.19 -5.34
C PHE A 200 -12.10 -17.22 -5.15
N GLU A 201 -12.79 -16.91 -6.25
CA GLU A 201 -13.86 -15.89 -6.25
C GLU A 201 -15.03 -16.19 -5.32
N ALA A 202 -15.21 -17.45 -4.91
CA ALA A 202 -16.26 -17.86 -3.97
C ALA A 202 -16.09 -17.18 -2.59
N PHE A 203 -14.86 -16.81 -2.21
CA PHE A 203 -14.59 -16.20 -0.92
C PHE A 203 -14.70 -14.68 -0.91
N ILE A 204 -14.82 -14.01 -2.06
CA ILE A 204 -14.90 -12.53 -2.14
C ILE A 204 -15.93 -11.97 -1.13
N PRO A 205 -17.20 -12.42 -1.11
CA PRO A 205 -18.18 -11.84 -0.18
C PRO A 205 -17.86 -12.09 1.30
N VAL A 206 -17.08 -13.13 1.61
CA VAL A 206 -16.70 -13.47 2.98
C VAL A 206 -15.52 -12.62 3.44
N ILE A 207 -14.48 -12.48 2.62
CA ILE A 207 -13.31 -11.68 2.98
C ILE A 207 -13.61 -10.18 2.92
N THR A 208 -14.50 -9.70 2.05
CA THR A 208 -14.90 -8.28 2.02
C THR A 208 -15.56 -7.85 3.33
N LYS A 209 -16.29 -8.75 4.02
CA LYS A 209 -16.88 -8.44 5.33
C LYS A 209 -15.86 -8.13 6.41
N LEU A 210 -14.61 -8.56 6.22
CA LEU A 210 -13.53 -8.27 7.16
C LEU A 210 -13.02 -6.83 7.07
N LEU A 211 -13.42 -6.04 6.07
CA LEU A 211 -13.07 -4.62 5.99
C LEU A 211 -13.62 -3.79 7.17
N SER A 212 -14.63 -4.30 7.89
CA SER A 212 -15.16 -3.67 9.12
C SER A 212 -14.48 -4.15 10.41
N ARG A 213 -13.39 -4.93 10.32
CA ARG A 213 -12.57 -5.29 11.50
C ARG A 213 -11.70 -4.10 11.91
N ASP A 214 -11.20 -4.15 13.14
CA ASP A 214 -10.29 -3.14 13.72
C ASP A 214 -8.91 -3.77 13.97
N GLU A 215 -8.36 -4.37 12.91
CA GLU A 215 -7.13 -5.18 12.94
C GLU A 215 -6.22 -4.78 11.77
N ASP A 216 -5.36 -3.77 11.92
CA ASP A 216 -4.55 -3.17 10.84
C ASP A 216 -3.87 -4.22 9.94
N THR A 217 -3.16 -5.18 10.54
CA THR A 217 -2.48 -6.27 9.79
C THR A 217 -3.48 -7.11 9.00
N LEU A 218 -4.64 -7.44 9.55
CA LEU A 218 -5.66 -8.20 8.84
C LEU A 218 -6.19 -7.40 7.66
N LEU A 219 -6.51 -6.12 7.89
CA LEU A 219 -7.11 -5.23 6.91
C LEU A 219 -6.20 -5.03 5.69
N GLU A 220 -4.90 -4.89 5.90
CA GLU A 220 -3.90 -4.83 4.82
C GLU A 220 -3.95 -6.09 3.94
N TYR A 221 -3.98 -7.28 4.54
CA TYR A 221 -4.04 -8.55 3.81
C TYR A 221 -5.39 -8.78 3.12
N VAL A 222 -6.49 -8.31 3.71
CA VAL A 222 -7.82 -8.34 3.07
C VAL A 222 -7.83 -7.44 1.84
N ALA A 223 -7.38 -6.19 1.96
CA ALA A 223 -7.30 -5.25 0.84
C ALA A 223 -6.44 -5.83 -0.29
N ASN A 224 -5.23 -6.27 0.03
CA ASN A 224 -4.32 -6.88 -0.93
C ASN A 224 -4.95 -8.11 -1.61
N ALA A 225 -5.57 -9.02 -0.85
CA ALA A 225 -6.22 -10.20 -1.41
C ALA A 225 -7.40 -9.85 -2.35
N LEU A 226 -8.17 -8.80 -2.05
CA LEU A 226 -9.25 -8.31 -2.90
C LEU A 226 -8.72 -7.68 -4.20
N ILE A 227 -7.69 -6.83 -4.10
CA ILE A 227 -7.05 -6.15 -5.23
C ILE A 227 -6.52 -7.16 -6.26
N GLN A 228 -5.98 -8.27 -5.77
CA GLN A 228 -5.47 -9.36 -6.59
C GLN A 228 -6.52 -9.85 -7.61
N PHE A 229 -7.82 -9.86 -7.31
CA PHE A 229 -8.84 -10.34 -8.26
C PHE A 229 -9.03 -9.47 -9.50
N GLN A 230 -8.75 -8.16 -9.43
CA GLN A 230 -8.95 -7.21 -10.52
C GLN A 230 -10.31 -7.39 -11.24
N SER A 231 -11.41 -7.45 -10.46
CA SER A 231 -12.73 -7.80 -10.98
C SER A 231 -13.85 -6.89 -10.49
N ASP A 232 -14.85 -6.70 -11.34
CA ASP A 232 -16.09 -5.97 -10.99
C ASP A 232 -16.87 -6.65 -9.85
N LYS A 233 -16.65 -7.97 -9.66
CA LYS A 233 -17.28 -8.72 -8.56
C LYS A 233 -16.79 -8.21 -7.21
N VAL A 234 -15.49 -7.91 -7.08
CA VAL A 234 -14.95 -7.30 -5.86
C VAL A 234 -15.56 -5.92 -5.64
N ILE A 235 -15.59 -5.06 -6.68
CA ILE A 235 -16.17 -3.72 -6.55
C ILE A 235 -17.63 -3.76 -6.12
N LYS A 236 -18.43 -4.71 -6.62
CA LYS A 236 -19.82 -4.87 -6.19
C LYS A 236 -19.96 -5.16 -4.69
N GLU A 237 -19.08 -5.99 -4.14
CA GLU A 237 -19.08 -6.31 -2.71
C GLU A 237 -18.48 -5.18 -1.87
N VAL A 238 -17.51 -4.43 -2.41
CA VAL A 238 -16.83 -3.30 -1.72
C VAL A 238 -17.67 -2.02 -1.75
N ALA A 239 -18.55 -1.82 -2.74
CA ALA A 239 -19.30 -0.58 -2.93
C ALA A 239 -20.05 -0.08 -1.67
N PRO A 240 -20.71 -0.92 -0.85
CA PRO A 240 -21.34 -0.46 0.39
C PRO A 240 -20.36 0.14 1.41
N TYR A 241 -19.11 -0.31 1.42
CA TYR A 241 -18.06 0.16 2.33
C TYR A 241 -17.46 1.51 1.91
N LEU A 242 -17.71 1.95 0.67
CA LEU A 242 -17.32 3.29 0.22
C LEU A 242 -18.18 4.41 0.85
N LEU A 243 -19.34 4.05 1.42
CA LEU A 243 -20.31 4.98 2.00
C LEU A 243 -20.24 5.03 3.53
N ASP A 244 -19.33 4.27 4.13
CA ASP A 244 -19.19 4.15 5.59
C ASP A 244 -17.86 4.78 6.02
N GLU A 245 -17.94 5.81 6.87
CA GLU A 245 -16.80 6.61 7.33
C GLU A 245 -15.70 5.77 8.01
N ASP A 246 -16.05 4.65 8.65
CA ASP A 246 -15.09 3.78 9.33
C ASP A 246 -14.32 2.88 8.34
N THR A 247 -14.87 2.65 7.14
CA THR A 247 -14.29 1.69 6.17
C THR A 247 -13.88 2.32 4.83
N VAL A 248 -14.24 3.58 4.58
CA VAL A 248 -14.00 4.28 3.31
C VAL A 248 -12.52 4.35 2.94
N ILE A 249 -11.61 4.47 3.90
CA ILE A 249 -10.15 4.50 3.65
C ILE A 249 -9.71 3.23 2.92
N LEU A 250 -10.04 2.06 3.46
CA LEU A 250 -9.63 0.78 2.86
C LEU A 250 -10.46 0.44 1.62
N ALA A 251 -11.76 0.72 1.65
CA ALA A 251 -12.65 0.45 0.53
C ALA A 251 -12.26 1.27 -0.71
N SER A 252 -11.92 2.55 -0.53
CA SER A 252 -11.48 3.44 -1.61
C SER A 252 -10.12 3.01 -2.15
N SER A 253 -9.17 2.56 -1.31
CA SER A 253 -7.89 1.99 -1.75
C SER A 253 -8.09 0.74 -2.64
N VAL A 254 -8.93 -0.21 -2.21
CA VAL A 254 -9.26 -1.40 -3.00
C VAL A 254 -9.90 -1.01 -4.34
N ALA A 255 -10.86 -0.08 -4.31
CA ALA A 255 -11.53 0.40 -5.52
C ALA A 255 -10.57 1.18 -6.44
N ALA A 256 -9.63 1.94 -5.91
CA ALA A 256 -8.61 2.66 -6.66
C ALA A 256 -7.67 1.70 -7.39
N ALA A 257 -7.27 0.60 -6.75
CA ALA A 257 -6.31 -0.36 -7.30
C ALA A 257 -6.92 -1.34 -8.32
N ILE A 258 -8.24 -1.56 -8.29
CA ILE A 258 -8.96 -2.35 -9.30
C ILE A 258 -9.27 -1.49 -10.52
N LYS A 259 -8.59 -1.78 -11.64
CA LYS A 259 -8.60 -0.91 -12.83
C LYS A 259 -9.70 -1.31 -13.83
N THR A 260 -10.96 -1.19 -13.42
CA THR A 260 -12.14 -1.47 -14.28
C THR A 260 -13.04 -0.24 -14.45
N ASP A 261 -13.76 -0.19 -15.57
CA ASP A 261 -14.77 0.86 -15.81
C ASP A 261 -15.85 0.88 -14.72
N TYR A 262 -16.19 -0.29 -14.16
CA TYR A 262 -17.16 -0.39 -13.07
C TYR A 262 -16.64 0.21 -11.75
N ALA A 263 -15.34 0.07 -11.46
CA ALA A 263 -14.71 0.73 -10.30
C ALA A 263 -14.85 2.26 -10.37
N VAL A 264 -14.66 2.84 -11.57
CA VAL A 264 -14.86 4.28 -11.81
C VAL A 264 -16.28 4.69 -11.49
N GLU A 265 -17.29 3.98 -12.00
CA GLU A 265 -18.69 4.33 -11.74
C GLU A 265 -19.09 4.14 -10.27
N ALA A 266 -18.56 3.11 -9.60
CA ALA A 266 -18.81 2.90 -8.17
C ALA A 266 -18.23 4.04 -7.30
N LEU A 267 -17.00 4.46 -7.58
CA LEU A 267 -16.36 5.59 -6.89
C LEU A 267 -17.09 6.92 -7.16
N ARG A 268 -17.51 7.17 -8.40
CA ARG A 268 -18.31 8.36 -8.76
C ARG A 268 -19.66 8.37 -8.04
N GLY A 269 -20.33 7.22 -7.97
CA GLY A 269 -21.58 7.06 -7.22
C GLY A 269 -21.38 7.33 -5.73
N ALA A 270 -20.37 6.73 -5.12
CA ALA A 270 -20.05 6.96 -3.72
C ALA A 270 -19.75 8.44 -3.43
N TYR A 271 -18.95 9.10 -4.27
CA TYR A 271 -18.67 10.54 -4.13
C TYR A 271 -19.94 11.40 -4.15
N GLN A 272 -20.93 11.05 -4.98
CA GLN A 272 -22.19 11.79 -5.09
C GLN A 272 -23.15 11.56 -3.92
N GLU A 273 -23.03 10.43 -3.23
CA GLU A 273 -23.88 10.07 -2.08
C GLU A 273 -23.28 10.52 -0.73
N THR A 274 -21.97 10.78 -0.69
CA THR A 274 -21.25 11.21 0.51
C THR A 274 -21.26 12.72 0.68
N GLU A 275 -21.56 13.20 1.89
CA GLU A 275 -21.52 14.63 2.26
C GLU A 275 -20.28 15.03 3.09
N GLU A 276 -19.61 14.05 3.70
CA GLU A 276 -18.45 14.28 4.57
C GLU A 276 -17.18 14.56 3.74
N ILE A 277 -16.48 15.66 4.05
CA ILE A 277 -15.38 16.19 3.23
C ILE A 277 -14.19 15.23 3.21
N ALA A 278 -13.78 14.67 4.35
CA ALA A 278 -12.63 13.77 4.41
C ALA A 278 -12.86 12.49 3.56
N SER A 279 -14.08 11.98 3.57
CA SER A 279 -14.52 10.85 2.76
C SER A 279 -14.59 11.22 1.28
N GLN A 280 -15.05 12.43 0.95
CA GLN A 280 -15.00 12.94 -0.42
C GLN A 280 -13.56 13.04 -0.94
N ASP A 281 -12.61 13.53 -0.13
CA ASP A 281 -11.20 13.64 -0.54
C ASP A 281 -10.59 12.26 -0.87
N LEU A 282 -10.83 11.26 -0.01
CA LEU A 282 -10.40 9.87 -0.24
C LEU A 282 -10.99 9.30 -1.53
N LEU A 283 -12.27 9.59 -1.81
CA LEU A 283 -12.93 9.15 -3.03
C LEU A 283 -12.40 9.88 -4.27
N ILE A 284 -12.03 11.17 -4.16
CA ILE A 284 -11.36 11.90 -5.24
C ILE A 284 -9.96 11.38 -5.49
N GLU A 285 -9.21 11.04 -4.45
CA GLU A 285 -7.91 10.37 -4.59
C GLU A 285 -8.05 9.07 -5.37
N ALA A 286 -8.99 8.22 -4.96
CA ALA A 286 -9.27 6.96 -5.63
C ALA A 286 -9.70 7.16 -7.10
N LEU A 287 -10.52 8.17 -7.39
CA LEU A 287 -10.92 8.54 -8.75
C LEU A 287 -9.73 9.03 -9.60
N CYS A 288 -8.83 9.81 -9.02
CA CYS A 288 -7.61 10.25 -9.70
C CYS A 288 -6.72 9.04 -10.05
N HIS A 289 -6.58 8.08 -9.14
CA HIS A 289 -5.81 6.85 -9.40
C HIS A 289 -6.43 5.93 -10.45
N GLN A 290 -7.70 6.11 -10.84
CA GLN A 290 -8.29 5.43 -11.99
C GLN A 290 -7.81 5.97 -13.34
N LEU A 291 -7.29 7.20 -13.38
CA LEU A 291 -6.84 7.88 -14.60
C LEU A 291 -7.91 7.86 -15.70
N SER A 292 -9.18 7.97 -15.32
CA SER A 292 -10.32 7.96 -16.22
C SER A 292 -10.87 9.37 -16.39
N THR A 293 -10.92 9.87 -17.63
CA THR A 293 -11.52 11.18 -17.94
C THR A 293 -13.03 11.24 -17.61
N LYS A 294 -13.69 10.10 -17.38
CA LYS A 294 -15.07 10.05 -16.89
C LYS A 294 -15.22 10.69 -15.49
N ALA A 295 -14.15 10.72 -14.69
CA ALA A 295 -14.14 11.30 -13.35
C ALA A 295 -13.87 12.82 -13.32
N LEU A 296 -13.59 13.44 -14.47
CA LEU A 296 -13.33 14.88 -14.56
C LEU A 296 -14.40 15.75 -13.92
N PRO A 297 -15.73 15.48 -14.07
CA PRO A 297 -16.76 16.31 -13.45
C PRO A 297 -16.67 16.34 -11.92
N GLU A 298 -16.45 15.18 -11.30
CA GLU A 298 -16.31 15.06 -9.84
C GLU A 298 -15.01 15.73 -9.37
N ILE A 299 -13.87 15.43 -9.99
CA ILE A 299 -12.55 15.99 -9.63
C ILE A 299 -12.56 17.53 -9.77
N SER A 300 -13.00 18.05 -10.92
CA SER A 300 -13.04 19.51 -11.16
C SER A 300 -14.06 20.22 -10.28
N GLY A 301 -15.15 19.53 -9.93
CA GLY A 301 -16.16 20.06 -9.01
C GLY A 301 -15.61 20.17 -7.60
N HIS A 302 -14.92 19.13 -7.15
CA HIS A 302 -14.34 19.04 -5.83
C HIS A 302 -13.26 20.10 -5.56
N MET A 303 -12.38 20.35 -6.54
CA MET A 303 -11.32 21.38 -6.42
C MET A 303 -11.83 22.83 -6.34
N LYS A 304 -13.15 23.06 -6.38
CA LYS A 304 -13.77 24.37 -6.13
C LYS A 304 -14.11 24.58 -4.66
N HIS A 305 -14.00 23.55 -3.83
CA HIS A 305 -14.22 23.69 -2.39
C HIS A 305 -13.12 24.57 -1.77
N GLU A 306 -13.49 25.33 -0.73
CA GLU A 306 -12.55 26.21 -0.03
C GLU A 306 -11.65 25.44 0.94
N TYR A 307 -12.05 24.23 1.33
CA TYR A 307 -11.40 23.42 2.35
C TYR A 307 -11.33 21.96 1.91
N HIS A 308 -10.17 21.36 2.16
CA HIS A 308 -9.89 19.94 2.05
C HIS A 308 -9.39 19.43 3.40
N SER A 309 -9.52 18.13 3.64
CA SER A 309 -8.92 17.43 4.76
C SER A 309 -7.40 17.33 4.60
N SER A 310 -6.71 17.00 5.69
CA SER A 310 -5.27 16.74 5.68
C SER A 310 -4.92 15.27 5.41
N LEU A 311 -5.93 14.44 5.09
CA LEU A 311 -5.71 13.01 4.84
C LEU A 311 -5.11 12.75 3.46
N VAL A 312 -5.34 13.65 2.51
CA VAL A 312 -4.93 13.51 1.11
C VAL A 312 -4.23 14.78 0.68
N ASP A 313 -3.07 14.66 0.05
CA ASP A 313 -2.45 15.75 -0.70
C ASP A 313 -3.20 15.92 -2.03
N ILE A 314 -4.33 16.62 -1.96
CA ILE A 314 -5.30 16.69 -3.06
C ILE A 314 -4.69 17.42 -4.28
N GLU A 315 -3.86 18.43 -4.05
CA GLU A 315 -3.16 19.16 -5.10
C GLU A 315 -2.20 18.26 -5.86
N GLN A 316 -1.37 17.47 -5.17
CA GLN A 316 -0.47 16.50 -5.81
C GLN A 316 -1.25 15.49 -6.64
N VAL A 317 -2.29 14.90 -6.06
CA VAL A 317 -3.06 13.82 -6.68
C VAL A 317 -3.80 14.31 -7.93
N VAL A 318 -4.46 15.47 -7.84
CA VAL A 318 -5.19 16.05 -8.97
C VAL A 318 -4.22 16.54 -10.05
N TYR A 319 -3.11 17.18 -9.68
CA TYR A 319 -2.06 17.56 -10.64
C TYR A 319 -1.59 16.35 -11.44
N GLY A 320 -1.21 15.27 -10.76
CA GLY A 320 -0.77 14.03 -11.37
C GLY A 320 -1.80 13.45 -12.34
N PHE A 321 -3.08 13.40 -11.93
CA PHE A 321 -4.17 12.95 -12.77
C PHE A 321 -4.25 13.73 -14.09
N TYR A 322 -4.39 15.07 -14.03
CA TYR A 322 -4.54 15.91 -15.22
C TYR A 322 -3.35 15.77 -16.17
N LYS A 323 -2.13 15.75 -15.62
CA LYS A 323 -0.90 15.59 -16.40
C LYS A 323 -0.83 14.25 -17.12
N ILE A 324 -1.27 13.16 -16.49
CA ILE A 324 -1.23 11.82 -17.09
C ILE A 324 -2.35 11.64 -18.11
N VAL A 325 -3.57 12.14 -17.84
CA VAL A 325 -4.68 12.03 -18.80
C VAL A 325 -4.55 13.01 -19.97
N GLY A 326 -3.64 13.98 -19.87
CA GLY A 326 -3.35 14.96 -20.93
C GLY A 326 -4.41 16.06 -21.05
N GLU A 327 -5.12 16.33 -19.95
CA GLU A 327 -6.12 17.39 -19.87
C GLU A 327 -5.49 18.66 -19.30
N ASP A 328 -5.97 19.82 -19.75
CA ASP A 328 -5.49 21.12 -19.29
C ASP A 328 -6.42 21.69 -18.22
N HIS A 329 -5.87 22.44 -17.27
CA HIS A 329 -6.66 23.14 -16.25
C HIS A 329 -5.97 24.47 -15.85
N PRO A 330 -6.70 25.59 -15.73
CA PRO A 330 -6.09 26.90 -15.46
C PRO A 330 -5.26 26.99 -14.18
N GLN A 331 -5.52 26.13 -13.20
CA GLN A 331 -4.85 26.10 -11.90
C GLN A 331 -3.76 25.02 -11.79
N LEU A 332 -3.38 24.34 -12.88
CA LEU A 332 -2.38 23.26 -12.82
C LEU A 332 -1.03 23.71 -12.23
N ASP A 333 -0.56 24.90 -12.62
CA ASP A 333 0.71 25.43 -12.12
C ASP A 333 0.62 25.80 -10.63
N ASP A 334 -0.55 26.28 -10.18
CA ASP A 334 -0.79 26.60 -8.76
C ASP A 334 -0.79 25.31 -7.92
N TRP A 335 -1.49 24.26 -8.35
CA TRP A 335 -1.50 22.97 -7.66
C TRP A 335 -0.11 22.33 -7.62
N LYS A 336 0.65 22.42 -8.72
CA LYS A 336 2.05 21.98 -8.73
C LYS A 336 2.89 22.71 -7.68
N HIS A 337 2.73 24.02 -7.59
CA HIS A 337 3.47 24.83 -6.63
C HIS A 337 3.10 24.46 -5.19
N LEU A 338 1.81 24.29 -4.90
CA LEU A 338 1.32 23.88 -3.58
C LEU A 338 1.82 22.49 -3.19
N ALA A 339 1.77 21.50 -4.09
CA ALA A 339 2.29 20.16 -3.83
C ALA A 339 3.81 20.13 -3.57
N LEU A 340 4.60 20.98 -4.24
CA LEU A 340 6.06 21.00 -4.06
C LEU A 340 6.53 21.82 -2.86
N TYR A 341 5.79 22.87 -2.49
CA TYR A 341 6.27 23.90 -1.55
C TYR A 341 5.30 24.25 -0.44
N GLY A 342 4.08 23.70 -0.44
CA GLY A 342 3.01 24.05 0.50
C GLY A 342 3.40 23.81 1.97
N GLU A 343 4.20 22.79 2.25
CA GLU A 343 4.70 22.51 3.61
C GLU A 343 5.86 23.44 4.05
N MET A 344 6.56 24.08 3.11
CA MET A 344 7.70 24.96 3.43
C MET A 344 7.25 26.36 3.89
N ASP A 345 6.07 26.82 3.47
CA ASP A 345 5.51 28.13 3.84
C ASP A 345 5.07 28.19 5.33
N ASP A 346 4.81 27.03 5.95
CA ASP A 346 4.54 26.95 7.39
C ASP A 346 5.82 27.13 8.24
N GLN A 347 7.03 26.91 7.68
CA GLN A 347 8.29 27.13 8.38
C GLN A 347 8.81 28.56 8.29
N GLU A 348 8.57 29.29 7.19
CA GLU A 348 8.97 30.71 7.09
C GLU A 348 8.02 31.67 7.84
N SER A 349 6.80 31.24 8.19
CA SER A 349 5.86 32.04 8.98
C SER A 349 6.10 31.99 10.52
N GLU A 350 6.98 31.10 11.00
CA GLU A 350 7.31 30.99 12.43
C GLU A 350 8.50 31.84 12.90
N GLU A 351 9.36 32.36 12.00
CA GLU A 351 10.56 33.11 12.40
C GLU A 351 10.30 34.52 12.99
N THR A 352 9.03 34.96 13.09
CA THR A 352 8.67 36.25 13.74
C THR A 352 7.80 36.14 14.98
N LYS A 353 7.69 34.96 15.61
CA LYS A 353 7.08 34.85 16.95
C LYS A 353 8.16 34.69 18.01
N LEU A 354 8.47 35.80 18.68
CA LEU A 354 9.16 35.79 19.99
C LEU A 354 8.56 34.66 20.85
N PRO A 355 9.37 33.88 21.58
CA PRO A 355 8.86 32.73 22.35
C PRO A 355 7.77 33.20 23.32
N ILE A 356 6.52 32.82 23.04
CA ILE A 356 5.42 32.98 23.96
C ILE A 356 5.73 32.08 25.14
N LYS A 357 5.92 32.68 26.31
CA LYS A 357 6.08 31.96 27.56
C LYS A 357 4.81 31.14 27.78
N VAL A 358 4.86 29.84 27.49
CA VAL A 358 3.73 28.94 27.65
C VAL A 358 3.45 28.82 29.15
N GLU A 359 2.38 29.46 29.62
CA GLU A 359 1.80 29.15 30.92
C GLU A 359 1.30 27.70 30.90
N ASN A 360 1.47 27.00 32.02
CA ASN A 360 1.23 25.57 32.18
C ASN A 360 -0.10 25.13 31.53
N LYS A 361 -0.02 24.37 30.43
CA LYS A 361 -1.18 23.71 29.83
C LYS A 361 -1.75 22.70 30.83
N VAL A 362 -3.05 22.83 31.14
CA VAL A 362 -3.79 21.85 31.95
C VAL A 362 -3.77 20.51 31.23
N GLY A 363 -3.34 19.42 31.90
CA GLY A 363 -3.32 18.09 31.30
C GLY A 363 -4.74 17.58 31.04
N ARG A 364 -4.97 16.84 29.93
CA ARG A 364 -6.29 16.26 29.56
C ARG A 364 -6.99 15.50 30.70
N ASN A 365 -6.22 14.92 31.62
CA ASN A 365 -6.74 14.15 32.74
C ASN A 365 -6.80 14.91 34.08
N ASP A 366 -6.33 16.17 34.13
CA ASP A 366 -6.35 17.03 35.31
C ASP A 366 -7.77 17.59 35.58
N PRO A 367 -8.06 18.05 36.82
CA PRO A 367 -9.31 18.73 37.12
C PRO A 367 -9.52 19.95 36.23
N CYS A 368 -10.74 20.08 35.69
CA CYS A 368 -11.08 21.16 34.77
C CYS A 368 -11.09 22.51 35.51
N PRO A 369 -10.44 23.57 34.97
CA PRO A 369 -10.29 24.85 35.65
C PRO A 369 -11.60 25.64 35.82
N CYS A 370 -12.72 25.20 35.22
CA CYS A 370 -14.05 25.78 35.42
C CYS A 370 -14.75 25.32 36.72
N GLU A 371 -14.00 24.64 37.62
CA GLU A 371 -14.47 24.13 38.92
C GLU A 371 -15.68 23.19 38.85
N SER A 372 -15.95 22.60 37.67
CA SER A 372 -17.06 21.68 37.45
C SER A 372 -16.93 20.32 38.17
N GLY A 373 -15.78 20.06 38.78
CA GLY A 373 -15.44 18.77 39.41
C GLY A 373 -15.10 17.64 38.43
N LYS A 374 -15.06 17.90 37.11
CA LYS A 374 -14.75 16.92 36.05
C LYS A 374 -13.29 17.05 35.58
N LYS A 375 -12.76 16.00 34.91
CA LYS A 375 -11.47 16.07 34.21
C LYS A 375 -11.56 16.96 32.95
N TYR A 376 -10.47 17.63 32.57
CA TYR A 376 -10.45 18.60 31.46
C TYR A 376 -11.03 18.04 30.15
N LYS A 377 -10.61 16.83 29.73
CA LYS A 377 -11.11 16.13 28.52
C LYS A 377 -12.60 15.76 28.51
N LYS A 378 -13.28 15.91 29.64
CA LYS A 378 -14.72 15.60 29.79
C LYS A 378 -15.53 16.87 30.06
N CYS A 379 -14.96 18.04 29.81
CA CYS A 379 -15.60 19.30 30.12
C CYS A 379 -15.22 20.42 29.13
N CYS A 380 -14.00 20.96 29.21
CA CYS A 380 -13.60 22.15 28.45
C CYS A 380 -12.49 21.89 27.42
N GLY A 381 -12.12 20.63 27.19
CA GLY A 381 -11.17 20.23 26.16
C GLY A 381 -11.27 18.75 25.87
#